data_AF-A0A7S4DH65-F1
#
_entry.id   AF-A0A7S4DH65-F1
#
_cell.length_a   1.000
_cell.length_b   1.000
_cell.length_c   1.000
_cell.angle_alpha   90.00
_cell.angle_beta   90.00
_cell.angle_gamma   90.00
#
_symmetry.space_group_name_H-M   'P 1'
#
loop_
_entity.id
_entity.type
_entity.pdbx_description
1 polymer ?
#
loop_
_entity_poly.entity_id
_entity_poly.type
_entity_poly.pdbx_seq_one_letter_code
_entity_poly.pdbx_strand_id
1 'polypeptide(L)'
;VDLSGNNLTGEAVLDVLIGIPKLVAVNIAGNPVVGQTPQFRKKLITRIPSLKYLDRPIFDVERVGALAWVEGGVEAERKAKQDFHEAKRQAERKQMQDFRDWQKQRRAEYKAGVNVPA
;
A
#
# COMPACT_ATOMS: atom_id res chain seq x y z
N VAL A 1 -9.79 5.63 -14.65
CA VAL A 1 -9.60 6.48 -15.85
C VAL A 1 -8.37 5.96 -16.58
N ASP A 2 -8.47 5.75 -17.89
CA ASP A 2 -7.33 5.34 -18.71
C ASP A 2 -6.93 6.53 -19.59
N LEU A 3 -5.69 6.98 -19.45
CA LEU A 3 -5.05 8.05 -20.21
C LEU A 3 -3.78 7.53 -20.90
N SER A 4 -3.63 6.21 -21.04
CA SER A 4 -2.45 5.62 -21.65
C SER A 4 -2.34 5.93 -23.14
N GLY A 5 -1.10 5.95 -23.65
CA GLY A 5 -0.81 6.20 -25.06
C GLY A 5 -1.14 7.61 -25.55
N ASN A 6 -1.13 8.61 -24.67
CA ASN A 6 -1.33 10.01 -25.03
C ASN A 6 0.00 10.79 -25.04
N ASN A 7 -0.06 12.05 -25.47
CA ASN A 7 1.10 12.94 -25.49
C ASN A 7 1.07 13.95 -24.32
N LEU A 8 0.68 13.49 -23.12
CA LEU A 8 0.62 14.36 -21.94
C LEU A 8 2.03 14.77 -21.51
N THR A 9 2.25 16.08 -21.43
CA THR A 9 3.54 16.73 -21.10
C THR A 9 3.33 17.82 -20.05
N GLY A 10 4.41 18.16 -19.34
CA GLY A 10 4.41 19.25 -18.36
C GLY A 10 3.85 18.90 -16.98
N GLU A 11 4.25 19.67 -15.97
CA GLU A 11 3.87 19.44 -14.58
C GLU A 11 2.39 19.75 -14.29
N ALA A 12 1.72 20.54 -15.12
CA ALA A 12 0.30 20.87 -14.96
C ALA A 12 -0.61 19.64 -14.95
N VAL A 13 -0.18 18.53 -15.57
CA VAL A 13 -0.90 17.24 -15.54
C VAL A 13 -1.03 16.72 -14.11
N LEU A 14 -0.02 16.92 -13.25
CA LEU A 14 -0.10 16.56 -11.83
C LEU A 14 -1.24 17.33 -11.16
N ASP A 15 -1.25 18.65 -11.34
CA ASP A 15 -2.20 19.53 -10.66
C ASP A 15 -3.65 19.21 -11.06
N VAL A 16 -3.87 18.93 -12.35
CA VAL A 16 -5.18 18.47 -12.85
C VAL A 16 -5.57 17.16 -12.19
N LEU A 17 -4.69 16.15 -12.16
CA LEU A 17 -5.00 14.86 -11.53
C LEU A 17 -5.26 14.98 -10.03
N ILE A 18 -4.53 15.84 -9.33
CA ILE A 18 -4.72 16.12 -7.89
C ILE A 18 -6.07 16.81 -7.65
N GLY A 19 -6.49 17.68 -8.57
CA GLY A 19 -7.77 18.37 -8.50
C GLY A 19 -9.01 17.48 -8.70
N ILE A 20 -8.84 16.23 -9.18
CA ILE A 20 -9.97 15.32 -9.41
C ILE A 20 -10.43 14.70 -8.07
N PRO A 21 -11.63 15.05 -7.57
CA PRO A 21 -12.13 14.47 -6.33
C PRO A 21 -12.40 12.98 -6.51
N LYS A 22 -12.08 12.17 -5.49
CA LYS A 22 -12.32 10.71 -5.44
C LYS A 22 -11.65 9.93 -6.57
N LEU A 23 -10.48 10.39 -7.05
CA LEU A 23 -9.72 9.62 -8.04
C LEU A 23 -9.15 8.35 -7.39
N VAL A 24 -9.55 7.18 -7.92
CA VAL A 24 -9.16 5.86 -7.37
C VAL A 24 -8.16 5.12 -8.26
N ALA A 25 -8.32 5.20 -9.59
CA ALA A 25 -7.52 4.44 -10.53
C ALA A 25 -7.19 5.26 -11.78
N VAL A 26 -5.91 5.35 -12.12
CA VAL A 26 -5.40 6.01 -13.33
C VAL A 26 -4.39 5.12 -14.03
N ASN A 27 -4.45 5.07 -15.35
CA ASN A 27 -3.37 4.56 -16.19
C ASN A 27 -2.83 5.72 -17.03
N ILE A 28 -1.54 6.00 -16.94
CA ILE A 28 -0.85 7.09 -17.65
C ILE A 28 0.40 6.56 -18.39
N ALA A 29 0.51 5.24 -18.55
CA ALA A 29 1.56 4.59 -19.31
C ALA A 29 1.65 5.13 -20.75
N GLY A 30 2.88 5.27 -21.26
CA GLY A 30 3.11 5.78 -22.61
C GLY A 30 3.00 7.29 -22.77
N ASN A 31 2.89 8.06 -21.68
CA ASN A 31 2.93 9.52 -21.71
C ASN A 31 4.32 10.06 -21.36
N PRO A 32 4.83 11.09 -22.06
CA PRO A 32 6.13 11.70 -21.76
C PRO A 32 6.26 12.26 -20.33
N VAL A 33 5.16 12.75 -19.74
CA VAL A 33 5.16 13.32 -18.37
C VAL A 33 5.72 12.36 -17.31
N VAL A 34 5.53 11.05 -17.50
CA VAL A 34 6.02 10.01 -16.58
C VAL A 34 7.55 9.96 -16.54
N GLY A 35 8.21 10.20 -17.68
CA GLY A 35 9.67 10.24 -17.79
C GLY A 35 10.26 11.62 -17.51
N GLN A 36 9.53 12.69 -17.82
CA GLN A 36 9.98 14.07 -17.63
C GLN A 36 9.95 14.51 -16.16
N THR A 37 9.02 13.97 -15.37
CA THR A 37 8.80 14.41 -13.99
C THR A 37 9.49 13.46 -13.00
N PRO A 38 10.50 13.92 -12.25
CA PRO A 38 11.12 13.10 -11.22
C PRO A 38 10.11 12.72 -10.14
N GLN A 39 10.12 11.44 -9.74
CA GLN A 39 9.26 10.92 -8.68
C GLN A 39 7.75 11.13 -8.92
N PHE A 40 7.32 11.23 -10.20
CA PHE A 40 5.93 11.42 -10.61
C PHE A 40 4.95 10.56 -9.81
N ARG A 41 5.22 9.26 -9.75
CA ARG A 41 4.42 8.29 -9.01
C ARG A 41 4.32 8.61 -7.52
N LYS A 42 5.44 8.90 -6.85
CA LYS A 42 5.44 9.20 -5.42
C LYS A 42 4.66 10.48 -5.12
N LYS A 43 4.83 11.52 -5.96
CA LYS A 43 4.08 12.79 -5.83
C LYS A 43 2.56 12.59 -5.94
N LEU A 44 2.09 11.77 -6.87
CA LEU A 44 0.65 11.48 -6.98
C LEU A 44 0.13 10.65 -5.82
N ILE A 45 0.87 9.63 -5.38
CA ILE A 45 0.46 8.77 -4.25
C ILE A 45 0.32 9.60 -2.96
N THR A 46 1.18 10.60 -2.74
CA THR A 46 1.15 11.42 -1.53
C THR A 46 0.06 12.49 -1.56
N ARG A 47 -0.22 13.04 -2.75
CA ARG A 47 -1.21 14.11 -2.93
C ARG A 47 -2.64 13.60 -3.13
N ILE A 48 -2.83 12.34 -3.52
CA ILE A 48 -4.15 11.73 -3.77
C ILE A 48 -4.34 10.49 -2.88
N PRO A 49 -4.85 10.65 -1.64
CA PRO A 49 -5.00 9.54 -0.68
C PRO A 49 -5.93 8.42 -1.16
N SER A 50 -6.91 8.73 -2.01
CA SER A 50 -7.87 7.76 -2.55
C SER A 50 -7.29 6.87 -3.67
N LEU A 51 -6.09 7.18 -4.17
CA LEU A 51 -5.49 6.50 -5.31
C LEU A 51 -5.04 5.09 -4.92
N LYS A 52 -5.64 4.06 -5.54
CA LYS A 52 -5.34 2.64 -5.35
C LYS A 52 -4.61 2.03 -6.54
N TYR A 53 -4.67 2.66 -7.72
CA TYR A 53 -4.03 2.19 -8.94
C TYR A 53 -3.45 3.35 -9.73
N LEU A 54 -2.18 3.23 -10.13
CA LEU A 54 -1.48 4.17 -11.01
C LEU A 54 -0.54 3.36 -11.91
N ASP A 55 -0.90 3.06 -13.16
CA ASP A 55 -0.17 2.12 -14.07
C ASP A 55 -0.02 0.67 -13.56
N ARG A 56 0.02 0.49 -12.23
CA ARG A 56 0.12 -0.72 -11.43
C ARG A 56 -0.57 -0.47 -10.07
N PRO A 57 -1.00 -1.53 -9.37
CA PRO A 57 -1.58 -1.41 -8.03
C PRO A 57 -0.65 -0.68 -7.06
N ILE A 58 -1.22 0.16 -6.19
CA ILE A 58 -0.51 0.84 -5.10
C ILE A 58 -0.76 0.05 -3.83
N PHE A 59 0.30 -0.52 -3.28
CA PHE A 59 0.24 -1.24 -2.00
C PHE A 59 0.44 -0.29 -0.82
N ASP A 60 -0.04 -0.68 0.36
CA ASP A 60 0.04 0.15 1.56
C ASP A 60 1.49 0.47 1.97
N VAL A 61 2.41 -0.48 1.80
CA VAL A 61 3.86 -0.26 2.02
C VAL A 61 4.43 0.86 1.13
N GLU A 62 3.95 0.96 -0.11
CA GLU A 62 4.38 2.00 -1.04
C GLU A 62 3.81 3.35 -0.62
N ARG A 63 2.54 3.40 -0.17
CA ARG A 63 1.91 4.62 0.34
C ARG A 63 2.60 5.13 1.60
N VAL A 64 2.83 4.26 2.59
CA VAL A 64 3.54 4.60 3.83
C VAL A 64 4.94 5.13 3.52
N GLY A 65 5.67 4.44 2.65
CA GLY A 65 7.01 4.90 2.22
C GLY A 65 6.97 6.23 1.48
N ALA A 66 5.99 6.45 0.60
CA ALA A 66 5.86 7.70 -0.15
C ALA A 66 5.53 8.89 0.75
N LEU A 67 4.67 8.70 1.76
CA LEU A 67 4.36 9.73 2.75
C LEU A 67 5.59 10.09 3.59
N ALA A 68 6.30 9.08 4.12
CA ALA A 68 7.55 9.30 4.86
C ALA A 68 8.64 9.97 4.00
N TRP A 69 8.68 9.68 2.69
CA TRP A 69 9.59 10.32 1.76
C TRP A 69 9.36 11.83 1.66
N VAL A 70 8.10 12.29 1.71
CA VAL A 70 7.78 13.73 1.66
C VAL A 70 8.29 14.45 2.92
N GLU A 71 8.26 13.78 4.07
CA GLU A 71 8.64 14.39 5.35
C GLU A 71 10.15 14.35 5.62
N GLY A 72 10.83 13.25 5.29
CA GLY A 72 12.23 13.02 5.66
C GLY A 72 13.08 12.37 4.57
N GLY A 73 12.64 12.44 3.32
CA GLY A 73 13.40 11.95 2.17
C GLY A 73 13.63 10.44 2.17
N VAL A 74 14.73 10.02 1.53
CA VAL A 74 15.02 8.60 1.24
C VAL A 74 15.24 7.79 2.53
N GLU A 75 15.82 8.39 3.57
CA GLU A 75 16.06 7.71 4.83
C GLU A 75 14.76 7.41 5.58
N ALA A 76 13.85 8.39 5.65
CA ALA A 76 12.53 8.21 6.23
C ALA A 76 11.71 7.17 5.46
N GLU A 77 11.78 7.18 4.12
CA GLU A 77 11.15 6.15 3.29
C GLU A 77 11.66 4.74 3.64
N ARG A 78 12.97 4.57 3.77
CA ARG A 78 13.59 3.27 4.09
C ARG A 78 13.13 2.79 5.46
N LYS A 79 13.17 3.67 6.48
CA LYS A 79 12.73 3.35 7.84
C LYS A 79 11.26 2.97 7.87
N ALA A 80 10.38 3.78 7.26
CA ALA A 80 8.95 3.52 7.25
C ALA A 80 8.59 2.18 6.57
N LYS A 81 9.30 1.81 5.49
CA LYS A 81 9.13 0.48 4.86
C LYS A 81 9.61 -0.65 5.77
N GLN A 82 10.76 -0.48 6.44
CA GLN A 82 11.28 -1.48 7.38
C GLN A 82 10.30 -1.70 8.54
N ASP A 83 9.82 -0.63 9.15
CA ASP A 83 8.86 -0.63 10.25
C ASP A 83 7.54 -1.31 9.82
N PHE A 84 7.04 -1.00 8.62
CA PHE A 84 5.85 -1.63 8.06
C PHE A 84 6.02 -3.16 7.92
N HIS A 85 7.15 -3.60 7.36
CA HIS A 85 7.43 -5.02 7.21
C HIS A 85 7.62 -5.72 8.55
N GLU A 86 8.25 -5.07 9.52
CA GLU A 86 8.41 -5.62 10.86
C GLU A 86 7.07 -5.76 11.57
N ALA A 87 6.24 -4.71 11.57
CA ALA A 87 4.90 -4.76 12.13
C ALA A 87 4.07 -5.90 11.52
N LYS A 88 4.15 -6.08 10.20
CA LYS A 88 3.47 -7.18 9.50
C LYS A 88 3.98 -8.55 9.96
N ARG A 89 5.30 -8.75 10.04
CA ARG A 89 5.88 -10.01 10.54
C ARG A 89 5.47 -10.30 11.99
N GLN A 90 5.43 -9.28 12.85
CA GLN A 90 5.03 -9.44 14.24
C GLN A 90 3.54 -9.82 14.35
N ALA A 91 2.68 -9.19 13.55
CA ALA A 91 1.26 -9.53 13.49
C ALA A 91 1.03 -10.97 13.01
N GLU A 92 1.74 -11.41 11.95
CA GLU A 92 1.68 -12.78 11.45
C GLU A 92 2.17 -13.80 12.49
N ARG A 93 3.27 -13.49 13.19
CA ARG A 93 3.79 -14.34 14.28
C ARG A 93 2.77 -14.48 15.41
N LYS A 94 2.14 -13.37 15.82
CA LYS A 94 1.11 -13.38 16.86
C LYS A 94 -0.09 -14.21 16.44
N GLN A 95 -0.60 -14.01 15.22
CA GLN A 95 -1.72 -14.81 14.68
C GLN A 95 -1.39 -16.31 14.64
N MET A 96 -0.17 -16.67 14.24
CA MET A 96 0.25 -18.07 14.21
C MET A 96 0.34 -18.67 15.61
N GLN A 97 0.80 -17.89 16.60
CA GLN A 97 0.84 -18.31 17.99
C GLN A 97 -0.57 -18.49 18.56
N ASP A 98 -1.45 -17.51 18.36
CA ASP A 98 -2.85 -17.56 18.79
C ASP A 98 -3.56 -18.79 18.20
N PHE A 99 -3.32 -19.10 16.92
CA PHE A 99 -3.87 -20.29 16.27
C PHE A 99 -3.33 -21.59 16.88
N ARG A 100 -2.03 -21.67 17.18
CA ARG A 100 -1.43 -22.84 17.83
C ARG A 100 -1.98 -23.06 19.23
N ASP A 101 -2.16 -21.99 19.99
CA ASP A 101 -2.71 -22.06 21.35
C ASP A 101 -4.17 -22.49 21.32
N TRP A 102 -4.96 -21.96 20.38
CA TRP A 102 -6.33 -22.42 20.13
C TRP A 102 -6.39 -23.91 19.77
N GLN A 103 -5.51 -24.40 18.89
CA GLN A 103 -5.44 -25.82 18.53
C GLN A 103 -5.09 -26.69 19.74
N LYS A 104 -4.17 -26.24 20.60
CA LYS A 104 -3.77 -26.96 21.82
C LYS A 104 -4.93 -27.04 22.82
N GLN A 105 -5.66 -25.94 23.01
CA GLN A 105 -6.85 -25.89 23.87
C GLN A 105 -7.94 -26.85 23.37
N ARG A 106 -8.30 -26.78 22.08
CA ARG A 106 -9.28 -27.70 21.47
C ARG A 106 -8.89 -29.17 21.67
N ARG A 107 -7.62 -29.53 21.45
CA ARG A 107 -7.12 -30.90 21.69
C ARG A 107 -7.22 -31.34 23.15
N ALA A 108 -6.98 -30.43 24.10
CA ALA A 108 -7.11 -30.72 25.52
C ALA A 108 -8.59 -30.91 25.91
N GLU A 109 -9.50 -30.09 25.39
CA GLU A 109 -10.95 -30.20 25.60
C GLU A 109 -11.49 -31.54 25.07
N TYR A 110 -11.10 -31.94 23.85
CA TYR A 110 -11.46 -33.26 23.29
C TYR A 110 -10.93 -34.42 24.16
N LYS A 111 -9.67 -34.33 24.63
CA LYS A 111 -9.10 -35.35 25.54
C LYS A 111 -9.79 -35.39 26.90
N ALA A 112 -10.32 -34.27 27.38
CA ALA A 112 -11.05 -34.17 28.64
C ALA A 112 -12.52 -34.63 28.52
N GLY A 113 -12.96 -35.12 27.35
CA GLY A 113 -14.31 -35.65 27.16
C GLY A 113 -15.41 -34.58 27.08
N VAL A 114 -15.05 -33.30 26.88
CA VAL A 114 -16.03 -32.22 26.70
C VAL A 114 -16.54 -32.27 25.26
N ASN A 115 -17.81 -32.63 25.08
CA ASN A 115 -18.50 -32.65 23.79
C ASN A 115 -18.53 -31.23 23.20
N VAL A 116 -17.79 -30.99 22.13
CA VAL A 116 -17.78 -29.71 21.41
C VAL A 116 -18.95 -29.72 20.43
N PRO A 117 -19.94 -28.81 20.54
CA PRO A 117 -21.06 -28.79 19.60
C PRO A 117 -20.58 -28.46 18.18
N ALA A 118 -21.23 -29.12 17.21
CA ALA A 118 -20.97 -29.04 15.77
C ALA A 118 -21.18 -27.63 15.18
#